data_AF-A0A1B7VJW5-F1
#
_entry.id   AF-A0A1B7VJW5-F1
#
_cell.length_a   1.000
_cell.length_b   1.000
_cell.length_c   1.000
_cell.angle_alpha   90.00
_cell.angle_beta   90.00
_cell.angle_gamma   90.00
#
_symmetry.space_group_name_H-M   'P 1'
#
loop_
_entity.id
_entity.type
_entity.pdbx_description
1 polymer ?
#
loop_
_entity_poly.entity_id
_entity_poly.type
_entity_poly.pdbx_seq_one_letter_code
_entity_poly.pdbx_strand_id
1 'polypeptide(L)'
;MSHFTTIKVQIKQGEVLLQVLKELGYQVEQNTQVRGYMGDKTNAEYVIKQSNGYDLGFRKNGEGYELVADFWGAEINQQEFVNNISQKYAHKTLMETIQTEGFNVEEEEVLADGTVRVIVGKWV
;
A
#
# COMPACT_ATOMS: atom_id res chain seq x y z
N MET A 1 4.90 22.70 -15.08
CA MET A 1 5.06 21.27 -15.41
C MET A 1 4.79 20.53 -14.12
N SER A 2 3.86 19.57 -14.14
CA SER A 2 3.52 18.81 -12.94
C SER A 2 4.58 17.71 -12.73
N HIS A 3 5.04 17.54 -11.49
CA HIS A 3 6.01 16.51 -11.11
C HIS A 3 5.34 15.22 -10.62
N PHE A 4 4.01 15.13 -10.71
CA PHE A 4 3.30 13.93 -10.33
C PHE A 4 3.78 12.72 -11.13
N THR A 5 4.32 11.77 -10.41
CA THR A 5 4.71 10.46 -10.93
C THR A 5 3.67 9.45 -10.49
N THR A 6 3.32 8.54 -11.40
CA THR A 6 2.37 7.47 -11.12
C THR A 6 3.09 6.13 -11.24
N ILE A 7 2.92 5.28 -10.23
CA ILE A 7 3.51 3.95 -10.15
C ILE A 7 2.38 2.94 -10.00
N LYS A 8 2.34 1.95 -10.88
CA LYS A 8 1.40 0.84 -10.76
C LYS A 8 1.82 -0.06 -9.60
N VAL A 9 0.89 -0.33 -8.70
CA VAL A 9 1.10 -1.24 -7.56
C VAL A 9 0.19 -2.45 -7.69
N GLN A 10 0.63 -3.61 -7.19
CA GLN A 10 -0.16 -4.85 -7.23
C GLN A 10 -1.17 -4.92 -6.07
N ILE A 11 -1.91 -3.82 -5.87
CA ILE A 11 -2.88 -3.67 -4.78
C ILE A 11 -4.26 -3.60 -5.39
N LYS A 12 -5.19 -4.44 -4.92
CA LYS A 12 -6.56 -4.56 -5.44
C LYS A 12 -7.60 -4.28 -4.37
N GLN A 13 -7.34 -4.71 -3.15
CA GLN A 13 -8.25 -4.57 -2.02
C GLN A 13 -7.96 -3.26 -1.28
N GLY A 14 -8.85 -2.27 -1.44
CA GLY A 14 -8.68 -0.96 -0.82
C GLY A 14 -8.74 -1.01 0.72
N GLU A 15 -9.55 -1.91 1.29
CA GLU A 15 -9.67 -2.06 2.74
C GLU A 15 -8.37 -2.56 3.37
N VAL A 16 -7.76 -3.62 2.80
CA VAL A 16 -6.46 -4.13 3.23
C VAL A 16 -5.38 -3.06 3.10
N LEU A 17 -5.37 -2.32 1.98
CA LEU A 17 -4.47 -1.18 1.79
C LEU A 17 -4.62 -0.16 2.92
N LEU A 18 -5.84 0.29 3.22
CA LEU A 18 -6.09 1.25 4.28
C LEU A 18 -5.57 0.75 5.64
N GLN A 19 -5.82 -0.52 5.95
CA GLN A 19 -5.36 -1.11 7.20
C GLN A 19 -3.82 -1.16 7.27
N VAL A 20 -3.15 -1.61 6.20
CA VAL A 20 -1.68 -1.63 6.10
C VAL A 20 -1.09 -0.24 6.28
N LEU A 21 -1.68 0.78 5.64
CA LEU A 21 -1.21 2.16 5.79
C LEU A 21 -1.36 2.67 7.22
N LYS A 22 -2.48 2.35 7.89
CA LYS A 22 -2.70 2.70 9.31
C LYS A 22 -1.74 1.97 10.24
N GLU A 23 -1.48 0.68 10.00
CA GLU A 23 -0.51 -0.11 10.77
C GLU A 23 0.92 0.39 10.62
N LEU A 24 1.25 0.93 9.45
CA LEU A 24 2.52 1.63 9.21
C LEU A 24 2.60 3.01 9.90
N GLY A 25 1.52 3.45 10.55
CA GLY A 25 1.47 4.72 11.26
C GLY A 25 1.15 5.93 10.36
N TYR A 26 0.72 5.72 9.12
CA TYR A 26 0.37 6.81 8.22
C TYR A 26 -1.02 7.37 8.51
N GLN A 27 -1.16 8.69 8.40
CA GLN A 27 -2.45 9.37 8.43
C GLN A 27 -3.08 9.36 7.05
N VAL A 28 -4.06 8.48 6.86
CA VAL A 28 -4.76 8.30 5.58
C VAL A 28 -6.13 8.96 5.62
N GLU A 29 -6.37 9.86 4.67
CA GLU A 29 -7.67 10.39 4.32
C GLU A 29 -8.24 9.65 3.10
N GLN A 30 -9.56 9.53 3.02
CA GLN A 30 -10.21 8.84 1.92
C GLN A 30 -10.87 9.82 0.96
N ASN A 31 -10.88 9.48 -0.33
CA ASN A 31 -11.54 10.22 -1.42
C ASN A 31 -11.23 11.72 -1.39
N THR A 32 -9.95 12.06 -1.30
CA THR A 32 -9.47 13.43 -1.16
C THR A 32 -8.41 13.76 -2.20
N GLN A 33 -7.87 14.98 -2.12
CA GLN A 33 -6.85 15.48 -3.01
C GLN A 33 -5.45 15.27 -2.46
N VAL A 34 -4.59 14.71 -3.29
CA VAL A 34 -3.14 14.65 -3.12
C VAL A 34 -2.57 16.01 -3.48
N ARG A 35 -1.87 16.65 -2.54
CA ARG A 35 -1.16 17.92 -2.77
C ARG A 35 0.23 17.67 -3.34
N GLY A 36 0.64 18.45 -4.33
CA GLY A 36 1.97 18.39 -4.95
C GLY A 36 2.54 19.77 -5.27
N TYR A 37 3.54 19.82 -6.14
CA TYR A 37 4.27 21.05 -6.50
C TYR A 37 3.35 22.21 -6.92
N MET A 38 3.66 23.42 -6.42
CA MET A 38 2.98 24.69 -6.75
C MET A 38 1.44 24.65 -6.65
N GLY A 39 0.89 23.84 -5.74
CA GLY A 39 -0.55 23.75 -5.55
C GLY A 39 -1.25 22.84 -6.55
N ASP A 40 -0.50 22.07 -7.34
CA ASP A 40 -1.06 20.98 -8.12
C ASP A 40 -1.76 19.98 -7.18
N LYS A 41 -2.92 19.51 -7.62
CA LYS A 41 -3.72 18.53 -6.89
C LYS A 41 -4.22 17.45 -7.81
N THR A 42 -4.23 16.22 -7.31
CA THR A 42 -4.86 15.09 -8.00
C THR A 42 -5.77 14.32 -7.06
N ASN A 43 -6.85 13.74 -7.59
CA ASN A 43 -7.79 12.97 -6.78
C ASN A 43 -7.28 11.54 -6.59
N ALA A 44 -7.43 11.01 -5.39
CA ALA A 44 -7.13 9.62 -5.06
C ALA A 44 -8.05 9.12 -3.92
N GLU A 45 -8.33 7.82 -3.94
CA GLU A 45 -9.21 7.14 -2.99
C GLU A 45 -8.59 7.06 -1.60
N TYR A 46 -7.26 6.92 -1.51
CA TYR A 46 -6.54 6.95 -0.24
C TYR A 46 -5.38 7.92 -0.34
N VAL A 47 -5.31 8.90 0.55
CA VAL A 47 -4.29 9.95 0.54
C VAL A 47 -3.60 10.01 1.89
N ILE A 48 -2.31 9.79 1.90
CA ILE A 48 -1.46 9.97 3.06
C ILE A 48 -1.06 11.44 3.11
N LYS A 49 -1.51 12.12 4.17
CA LYS A 49 -1.15 13.52 4.40
C LYS A 49 0.26 13.62 4.96
N GLN A 50 1.09 14.44 4.32
CA GLN A 50 2.41 14.79 4.86
C GLN A 50 2.43 16.25 5.34
N SER A 51 3.28 16.54 6.31
CA SER A 51 3.46 17.87 6.89
C SER A 51 4.15 18.85 5.94
N ASN A 52 4.99 18.35 5.03
CA ASN A 52 5.69 19.14 4.00
C ASN A 52 4.77 19.60 2.85
N GLY A 53 3.49 19.20 2.85
CA GLY A 53 2.51 19.61 1.84
C GLY A 53 2.57 18.81 0.54
N TYR A 54 3.41 17.77 0.48
CA TYR A 54 3.48 16.83 -0.63
C TYR A 54 2.87 15.51 -0.18
N ASP A 55 1.64 15.24 -0.60
CA ASP A 55 0.91 14.05 -0.17
C ASP A 55 1.20 12.86 -1.09
N LEU A 56 0.85 11.66 -0.63
CA LEU A 56 0.91 10.41 -1.39
C LEU A 56 -0.50 9.88 -1.60
N GLY A 57 -0.90 9.64 -2.84
CA GLY A 57 -2.23 9.09 -3.15
C GLY A 57 -2.19 7.70 -3.74
N PHE A 58 -3.08 6.83 -3.31
CA PHE A 58 -3.44 5.61 -4.05
C PHE A 58 -4.72 5.88 -4.81
N ARG A 59 -4.58 6.01 -6.13
CA ARG A 59 -5.69 6.20 -7.06
C ARG A 59 -6.11 4.87 -7.66
N LYS A 60 -7.40 4.58 -7.68
CA LYS A 60 -7.95 3.40 -8.31
C LYS A 60 -7.79 3.49 -9.82
N ASN A 61 -7.20 2.46 -10.42
CA ASN A 61 -7.13 2.31 -11.86
C ASN A 61 -7.62 0.91 -12.26
N GLY A 62 -8.85 0.84 -12.74
CA GLY A 62 -9.53 -0.41 -13.07
C GLY A 62 -9.72 -1.31 -11.84
N GLU A 63 -9.14 -2.49 -11.88
CA GLU A 63 -9.20 -3.49 -10.79
C GLU A 63 -8.14 -3.26 -9.69
N GLY A 64 -7.17 -2.37 -9.92
CA GLY A 64 -6.06 -2.14 -9.02
C GLY A 64 -5.95 -0.69 -8.57
N TYR A 65 -4.88 -0.42 -7.83
CA TYR A 65 -4.49 0.93 -7.42
C TYR A 65 -3.15 1.31 -8.04
N GLU A 66 -2.95 2.62 -8.17
CA GLU A 66 -1.70 3.24 -8.58
C GLU A 66 -1.31 4.25 -7.51
N LEU A 67 -0.03 4.26 -7.14
CA LEU A 67 0.53 5.28 -6.29
C LEU A 67 0.82 6.52 -7.15
N VAL A 68 0.16 7.63 -6.85
CA VAL A 68 0.37 8.94 -7.47
C VAL A 68 0.87 9.92 -6.42
N ALA A 69 2.05 10.47 -6.66
CA ALA A 69 2.67 11.43 -5.76
C ALA A 69 3.74 12.26 -6.48
N ASP A 70 4.06 13.40 -5.88
CA ASP A 70 5.27 14.14 -6.21
C ASP A 70 6.40 13.65 -5.30
N PHE A 71 7.11 12.61 -5.74
CA PHE A 71 8.18 11.99 -4.94
C PHE A 71 9.36 12.91 -4.68
N TRP A 72 9.58 13.90 -5.57
CA TRP A 72 10.68 14.83 -5.41
C TRP A 72 10.42 15.77 -4.22
N GLY A 73 9.21 16.33 -4.14
CA GLY A 73 8.82 17.17 -2.99
C GLY A 73 8.44 16.38 -1.74
N ALA A 74 7.95 15.14 -1.88
CA ALA A 74 7.66 14.26 -0.75
C ALA A 74 8.91 13.80 0.01
N GLU A 75 10.10 13.93 -0.60
CA GLU A 75 11.40 13.49 -0.07
C GLU A 75 11.42 12.00 0.31
N ILE A 76 10.70 11.17 -0.44
CA ILE A 76 10.64 9.73 -0.20
C ILE A 76 11.26 8.94 -1.34
N ASN A 77 11.85 7.79 -1.00
CA ASN A 77 12.23 6.81 -2.00
C ASN A 77 11.00 6.01 -2.43
N GLN A 78 10.54 6.26 -3.66
CA GLN A 78 9.37 5.60 -4.23
C GLN A 78 9.44 4.06 -4.20
N GLN A 79 10.63 3.49 -4.41
CA GLN A 79 10.82 2.04 -4.48
C GLN A 79 10.74 1.42 -3.10
N GLU A 80 11.41 2.03 -2.12
CA GLU A 80 11.40 1.56 -0.73
C GLU A 80 9.99 1.65 -0.13
N PHE A 81 9.29 2.76 -0.40
CA PHE A 81 7.93 2.97 0.04
C PHE A 81 6.97 1.92 -0.53
N VAL A 82 7.01 1.69 -1.85
CA VAL A 82 6.18 0.67 -2.51
C VAL A 82 6.52 -0.73 -2.02
N ASN A 83 7.80 -1.06 -1.83
CA ASN A 83 8.23 -2.37 -1.35
C ASN A 83 7.69 -2.66 0.06
N ASN A 84 7.80 -1.70 0.99
CA ASN A 84 7.33 -1.85 2.36
C ASN A 84 5.81 -2.09 2.41
N ILE A 85 5.05 -1.29 1.67
CA ILE A 85 3.58 -1.46 1.58
C ILE A 85 3.23 -2.79 0.92
N SER A 86 3.90 -3.14 -0.18
CA SER A 86 3.62 -4.38 -0.93
C SER A 86 3.88 -5.62 -0.07
N GLN A 87 4.96 -5.64 0.72
CA GLN A 87 5.28 -6.76 1.60
C GLN A 87 4.20 -6.96 2.67
N LYS A 88 3.81 -5.89 3.37
CA LYS A 88 2.75 -5.96 4.40
C LYS A 88 1.38 -6.27 3.81
N TYR A 89 1.07 -5.69 2.65
CA TYR A 89 -0.17 -5.98 1.94
C TYR A 89 -0.25 -7.44 1.51
N ALA A 90 0.82 -8.00 0.95
CA ALA A 90 0.87 -9.41 0.55
C ALA A 90 0.68 -10.35 1.75
N HIS A 91 1.38 -10.09 2.86
CA HIS A 91 1.22 -10.85 4.10
C HIS A 91 -0.21 -10.79 4.62
N LYS A 92 -0.80 -9.58 4.69
CA LYS A 92 -2.15 -9.40 5.21
C LYS A 92 -3.21 -10.04 4.34
N THR A 93 -3.11 -9.85 3.02
CA THR A 93 -4.02 -10.47 2.04
C THR A 93 -3.96 -11.99 2.12
N LEU A 94 -2.76 -12.55 2.30
CA LEU A 94 -2.58 -13.99 2.49
C LEU A 94 -3.29 -14.47 3.76
N MET A 95 -3.08 -13.80 4.90
CA MET A 95 -3.71 -14.16 6.16
C MET A 95 -5.24 -14.07 6.12
N GLU A 96 -5.79 -13.04 5.50
CA GLU A 96 -7.24 -12.90 5.29
C GLU A 96 -7.80 -13.99 4.37
N THR A 97 -7.06 -14.35 3.31
CA THR A 97 -7.45 -15.42 2.39
C THR A 97 -7.45 -16.77 3.10
N ILE A 98 -6.43 -17.05 3.92
CA ILE A 98 -6.32 -18.26 4.74
C ILE A 98 -7.54 -18.38 5.65
N GLN A 99 -7.88 -17.32 6.38
CA GLN A 99 -9.01 -17.30 7.29
C GLN A 99 -10.37 -17.44 6.56
N THR A 100 -10.51 -16.78 5.40
CA THR A 100 -11.76 -16.79 4.61
C THR A 100 -12.02 -18.13 3.94
N GLU A 101 -10.98 -18.77 3.40
CA GLU A 101 -11.10 -20.07 2.72
C GLU A 101 -11.03 -21.27 3.67
N GLY A 102 -10.92 -21.02 4.98
CA GLY A 102 -10.89 -22.04 6.02
C GLY A 102 -9.60 -22.85 6.06
N PHE A 103 -8.50 -22.28 5.57
CA PHE A 103 -7.17 -22.82 5.81
C PHE A 103 -6.71 -22.39 7.21
N ASN A 104 -5.95 -23.23 7.89
CA ASN A 104 -5.23 -22.87 9.10
C ASN A 104 -3.76 -22.65 8.76
N VAL A 105 -3.15 -21.60 9.33
CA VAL A 105 -1.69 -21.43 9.29
C VAL A 105 -1.10 -22.53 10.16
N GLU A 106 -0.32 -23.41 9.56
CA GLU A 106 0.38 -24.48 10.28
C GLU A 106 1.79 -24.04 10.68
N GLU A 107 2.45 -23.24 9.84
CA GLU A 107 3.81 -22.76 10.10
C GLU A 107 4.07 -21.42 9.39
N GLU A 108 4.71 -20.47 10.09
CA GLU A 108 5.25 -19.24 9.51
C GLU A 108 6.74 -19.20 9.84
N GLU A 109 7.58 -19.32 8.82
CA GLU A 109 9.04 -19.34 8.96
C GLU A 109 9.65 -18.19 8.17
N VAL A 110 10.48 -17.39 8.84
CA VAL A 110 11.33 -16.38 8.19
C VAL A 110 12.66 -17.05 7.87
N LEU A 111 12.92 -17.28 6.59
CA LEU A 111 14.15 -17.87 6.11
C LEU A 111 15.34 -16.91 6.34
N ALA A 112 16.55 -17.48 6.35
CA ALA A 112 17.79 -16.73 6.59
C ALA A 112 18.06 -15.62 5.55
N ASP A 113 17.40 -15.67 4.39
CA ASP A 113 17.47 -14.67 3.33
C ASP A 113 16.40 -13.55 3.46
N GLY A 114 15.56 -13.59 4.50
CA GLY A 114 14.47 -12.66 4.75
C GLY A 114 13.15 -13.01 4.06
N THR A 115 13.09 -14.13 3.33
CA THR A 115 11.86 -14.64 2.73
C THR A 115 10.93 -15.19 3.82
N VAL A 116 9.68 -14.73 3.87
CA VAL A 116 8.66 -15.29 4.75
C VAL A 116 7.95 -16.42 4.02
N ARG A 117 8.09 -17.64 4.54
CA ARG A 117 7.37 -18.83 4.07
C ARG A 117 6.22 -19.12 5.01
N VAL A 118 5.02 -19.26 4.46
CA VAL A 118 3.81 -19.61 5.20
C VAL A 118 3.30 -20.96 4.70
N ILE A 119 3.19 -21.94 5.58
CA ILE A 119 2.60 -23.26 5.31
C ILE A 119 1.17 -23.25 5.84
N VAL A 120 0.24 -23.64 4.97
CA VAL A 120 -1.20 -23.62 5.26
C VAL A 120 -1.78 -25.02 5.05
N GLY A 121 -2.57 -25.48 6.02
CA GLY A 121 -3.24 -26.76 5.99
C GLY A 121 -4.76 -26.59 5.96
N LYS A 122 -5.45 -27.46 5.24
CA LYS A 122 -6.91 -27.55 5.25
C LYS A 122 -7.32 -28.87 5.88
N TRP A 123 -7.82 -28.82 7.10
CA TRP A 123 -8.39 -29.99 7.77
C TRP A 123 -9.87 -30.08 7.35
N VAL A 124 -10.19 -31.05 6.49
CA VAL A 124 -11.56 -31.39 6.08
C VAL A 124 -12.02 -32.61 6.86
#